data_AF-K5VEP5-F1
#
_entry.id   AF-K5VEP5-F1
#
_cell.length_a   1.000
_cell.length_b   1.000
_cell.length_c   1.000
_cell.angle_alpha   90.00
_cell.angle_beta   90.00
_cell.angle_gamma   90.00
#
_symmetry.space_group_name_H-M   'P 1'
#
loop_
_entity.id
_entity.type
_entity.pdbx_description
1 polymer ?
#
loop_
_entity_poly.entity_id
_entity_poly.type
_entity_poly.pdbx_seq_one_letter_code
_entity_poly.pdbx_strand_id
1 'polypeptide(L)'
;MSSDLERYISDNSLRLFGLADRSIIDYVLTSASSAKSPDALFSSLHASGLPDIPDAHQFINEVWQRAPRKSKHKKDSTRKQAEQEAKALRSQRFDYLLDED
;
A
#
# COMPACT_ATOMS: atom_id res chain seq x y z
N MET A 1 -10.02 5.60 -19.64
CA MET A 1 -8.77 5.19 -18.97
C MET A 1 -9.17 4.62 -17.64
N SER A 2 -9.40 3.30 -17.56
CA SER A 2 -9.67 2.65 -16.27
C SER A 2 -8.44 2.86 -15.40
N SER A 3 -8.63 3.44 -14.22
CA SER A 3 -7.55 3.74 -13.30
C SER A 3 -6.81 2.43 -12.99
N ASP A 4 -5.48 2.42 -12.92
CA ASP A 4 -4.72 1.20 -12.58
C ASP A 4 -5.23 0.53 -11.30
N LEU A 5 -5.78 1.33 -10.37
CA LEU A 5 -6.46 0.88 -9.18
C LEU A 5 -7.76 0.10 -9.46
N GLU A 6 -8.61 0.56 -10.37
CA GLU A 6 -9.86 -0.13 -10.72
C GLU A 6 -9.57 -1.50 -11.34
N ARG A 7 -8.54 -1.58 -12.20
CA ARG A 7 -8.10 -2.84 -12.79
C ARG A 7 -7.55 -3.79 -11.73
N TYR A 8 -6.71 -3.28 -10.83
CA TYR A 8 -6.22 -4.04 -9.68
C TYR A 8 -7.35 -4.56 -8.79
N ILE A 9 -8.36 -3.73 -8.51
CA ILE A 9 -9.53 -4.15 -7.74
C ILE A 9 -10.30 -5.24 -8.47
N SER A 10 -10.54 -5.09 -9.78
CA SER A 10 -11.23 -6.09 -10.58
C SER A 10 -10.53 -7.46 -10.58
N ASP A 11 -9.22 -7.49 -10.80
CA ASP A 11 -8.42 -8.72 -10.81
C ASP A 11 -8.44 -9.42 -9.45
N ASN A 12 -8.33 -8.66 -8.35
CA ASN A 12 -8.38 -9.23 -7.00
C ASN A 12 -9.80 -9.63 -6.59
N SER A 13 -10.83 -8.89 -7.01
CA SER A 13 -12.22 -9.25 -6.75
C SER A 13 -12.60 -10.57 -7.42
N LEU A 14 -12.15 -10.81 -8.65
CA LEU A 14 -12.31 -12.13 -9.28
C LEU A 14 -11.64 -13.26 -8.50
N ARG A 15 -10.46 -13.02 -7.94
CA ARG A 15 -9.70 -14.04 -7.19
C ARG A 15 -10.27 -14.30 -5.79
N LEU A 16 -10.72 -13.26 -5.10
CA LEU A 16 -11.16 -13.33 -3.70
C LEU A 16 -12.66 -13.64 -3.57
N PHE A 17 -13.49 -13.06 -4.44
CA PHE A 17 -14.95 -13.22 -4.40
C PHE A 17 -15.47 -14.16 -5.51
N GLY A 18 -14.65 -14.53 -6.50
CA GLY A 18 -15.10 -15.28 -7.67
C GLY A 18 -15.96 -14.44 -8.64
N LEU A 19 -16.08 -13.13 -8.39
CA LEU A 19 -16.91 -12.20 -9.13
C LEU A 19 -16.27 -10.82 -9.13
N ALA A 20 -16.16 -10.20 -10.30
CA ALA A 20 -15.85 -8.79 -10.43
C ALA A 20 -16.99 -8.11 -11.18
N ASP A 21 -17.90 -7.54 -10.41
CA ASP A 21 -18.91 -6.65 -10.92
C ASP A 21 -18.47 -5.19 -10.69
N ARG A 22 -18.91 -4.28 -11.56
CA ARG A 22 -18.65 -2.84 -11.42
C ARG A 22 -19.13 -2.31 -10.06
N SER A 23 -20.20 -2.89 -9.53
CA SER A 23 -20.75 -2.56 -8.21
C SER A 23 -19.76 -2.88 -7.08
N ILE A 24 -19.00 -3.97 -7.19
CA ILE A 24 -17.97 -4.33 -6.21
C ILE A 24 -16.80 -3.36 -6.30
N ILE A 25 -16.36 -3.02 -7.51
CA ILE A 25 -15.26 -2.07 -7.71
C ILE A 25 -15.60 -0.71 -7.09
N ASP A 26 -16.82 -0.21 -7.34
CA ASP A 26 -17.30 1.06 -6.80
C ASP A 26 -17.46 1.01 -5.28
N TYR A 27 -18.02 -0.09 -4.74
CA TYR A 27 -18.15 -0.31 -3.31
C TYR A 27 -16.79 -0.32 -2.60
N VAL A 28 -15.80 -1.02 -3.16
CA VAL A 28 -14.45 -1.08 -2.62
C VAL A 28 -13.78 0.29 -2.68
N LEU A 29 -13.90 1.02 -3.78
CA LEU A 29 -13.31 2.35 -3.93
C LEU A 29 -13.93 3.35 -2.94
N THR A 30 -15.26 3.35 -2.82
CA THR A 30 -16.00 4.19 -1.87
C THR A 30 -15.64 3.84 -0.42
N SER A 31 -15.61 2.55 -0.11
CA SER A 31 -15.23 2.06 1.22
C SER A 31 -13.79 2.42 1.54
N ALA A 32 -12.86 2.28 0.59
CA ALA A 32 -11.46 2.62 0.77
C ALA A 32 -11.22 4.13 0.93
N SER A 33 -12.01 4.96 0.25
CA SER A 33 -11.97 6.41 0.43
C SER A 33 -12.54 6.87 1.77
N SER A 34 -13.49 6.12 2.35
CA SER A 34 -14.17 6.47 3.61
C SER A 34 -13.52 5.85 4.86
N ALA A 35 -12.93 4.66 4.74
CA ALA A 35 -12.41 3.87 5.86
C ALA A 35 -11.20 4.54 6.54
N LYS A 36 -11.21 4.77 7.85
CA LYS A 36 -10.06 5.40 8.55
C LYS A 36 -8.83 4.51 8.67
N SER A 37 -9.01 3.19 8.58
CA SER A 37 -7.97 2.17 8.73
C SER A 37 -8.22 1.01 7.76
N PRO A 38 -7.18 0.25 7.37
CA PRO A 38 -7.33 -0.95 6.54
C PRO A 38 -8.23 -1.99 7.21
N ASP A 39 -8.18 -2.12 8.53
CA ASP A 39 -9.02 -3.06 9.31
C ASP A 39 -10.53 -2.77 9.17
N ALA A 40 -10.91 -1.49 9.15
CA ALA A 40 -12.30 -1.08 8.95
C ALA A 40 -12.80 -1.36 7.52
N LEU A 41 -11.89 -1.25 6.54
CA LEU A 41 -12.16 -1.65 5.17
C LEU A 41 -12.32 -3.18 5.08
N PHE A 42 -11.42 -3.93 5.71
CA PHE A 42 -11.48 -5.40 5.76
C PHE A 42 -12.79 -5.87 6.39
N SER A 43 -13.20 -5.33 7.54
CA SER A 43 -14.46 -5.71 8.20
C SER A 43 -15.68 -5.49 7.30
N SER A 44 -15.71 -4.39 6.54
CA SER A 44 -16.78 -4.10 5.57
C SER A 44 -16.80 -5.09 4.40
N LEU A 45 -15.63 -5.43 3.84
CA LEU A 45 -15.55 -6.40 2.75
C LEU A 45 -15.76 -7.84 3.23
N HIS A 46 -15.29 -8.19 4.42
CA HIS A 46 -15.50 -9.50 5.03
C HIS A 46 -17.01 -9.74 5.26
N ALA A 47 -17.76 -8.72 5.69
CA ALA A 47 -19.21 -8.78 5.77
C ALA A 47 -19.89 -9.00 4.39
N SER A 48 -19.26 -8.58 3.30
CA SER A 48 -19.72 -8.84 1.92
C SER A 48 -19.29 -10.19 1.34
N GLY A 49 -18.60 -11.03 2.12
CA GLY A 49 -18.22 -12.39 1.72
C GLY A 49 -16.75 -12.56 1.34
N LEU A 50 -15.88 -11.61 1.72
CA LEU A 50 -14.44 -11.74 1.50
C LEU A 50 -13.85 -12.71 2.54
N PRO A 51 -13.18 -13.80 2.15
CA PRO A 51 -12.56 -14.72 3.09
C PRO A 51 -11.43 -14.08 3.91
N ASP A 52 -11.32 -14.42 5.19
CA ASP A 52 -10.21 -14.02 6.07
C ASP A 52 -8.94 -14.83 5.74
N ILE A 53 -8.30 -14.46 4.64
CA ILE A 53 -7.02 -15.02 4.18
C ILE A 53 -5.96 -13.93 4.09
N PRO A 54 -4.67 -14.26 4.23
CA PRO A 54 -3.59 -13.26 4.16
C PRO A 54 -3.59 -12.44 2.86
N ASP A 55 -4.00 -13.05 1.73
CA ASP A 55 -4.19 -12.36 0.45
C ASP A 55 -5.24 -11.24 0.51
N ALA A 56 -6.32 -11.45 1.27
CA ALA A 56 -7.36 -10.44 1.47
C ALA A 56 -6.82 -9.23 2.23
N HIS A 57 -6.04 -9.48 3.29
CA HIS A 57 -5.45 -8.42 4.10
C HIS A 57 -4.45 -7.60 3.30
N GLN A 58 -3.64 -8.26 2.46
CA GLN A 58 -2.76 -7.62 1.48
C GLN A 58 -3.55 -6.74 0.49
N PHE A 59 -4.60 -7.30 -0.12
CA PHE A 59 -5.47 -6.58 -1.05
C PHE A 59 -6.05 -5.30 -0.42
N ILE A 60 -6.61 -5.42 0.78
CA ILE A 60 -7.20 -4.30 1.53
C ILE A 60 -6.15 -3.22 1.80
N ASN A 61 -4.94 -3.59 2.21
CA ASN A 61 -3.87 -2.66 2.50
C ASN A 61 -3.41 -1.91 1.23
N GLU A 62 -3.23 -2.63 0.12
CA GLU A 62 -2.87 -2.03 -1.18
C GLU A 62 -3.96 -1.09 -1.70
N VAL A 63 -5.23 -1.49 -1.62
CA VAL A 63 -6.35 -0.64 -2.02
C VAL A 63 -6.45 0.60 -1.12
N TRP A 64 -6.30 0.43 0.18
CA TRP A 64 -6.36 1.54 1.15
C TRP A 64 -5.22 2.55 0.93
N GLN A 65 -4.01 2.08 0.59
CA GLN A 65 -2.87 2.94 0.30
C GLN A 65 -2.98 3.66 -1.05
N ARG A 66 -3.51 2.99 -2.07
CA ARG A 66 -3.65 3.54 -3.43
C ARG A 66 -4.91 4.38 -3.62
N ALA A 67 -5.91 4.23 -2.73
CA ALA A 67 -7.12 5.03 -2.78
C ALA A 67 -6.80 6.53 -2.68
N PRO A 68 -7.52 7.40 -3.42
CA PRO A 68 -7.27 8.84 -3.48
C PRO A 68 -7.66 9.53 -2.17
N ARG A 69 -6.88 9.33 -1.12
CA ARG A 69 -7.08 9.96 0.19
C ARG A 69 -6.36 11.30 0.19
N LYS A 70 -7.01 12.33 0.76
CA LYS A 70 -6.49 13.71 0.93
C LYS A 70 -5.22 13.85 1.81
N SER A 71 -4.41 12.81 1.97
CA SER A 71 -3.15 12.90 2.71
C SER A 71 -1.96 12.77 1.79
N LYS A 72 -1.38 13.94 1.50
CA LYS A 72 0.06 14.18 1.27
C LYS A 72 0.77 13.11 0.45
N HIS A 73 0.91 13.39 -0.84
CA HIS A 73 2.19 13.34 -1.56
C HIS A 73 3.28 12.48 -0.89
N LYS A 74 3.13 11.16 -0.85
CA LYS A 74 4.22 10.28 -0.42
C LYS A 74 4.84 9.65 -1.65
N LYS A 75 5.67 10.49 -2.27
CA LYS A 75 6.77 10.09 -3.12
C LYS A 75 7.57 9.05 -2.32
N ASP A 76 7.72 7.87 -2.89
CA ASP A 76 8.91 7.04 -2.73
C ASP A 76 9.18 6.48 -1.31
N SER A 77 8.56 5.33 -1.00
CA SER A 77 8.96 4.48 0.13
C SER A 77 10.21 3.61 -0.20
N THR A 78 10.87 3.85 -1.33
CA THR A 78 12.11 3.15 -1.72
C THR A 78 13.37 3.93 -1.29
N ARG A 79 13.24 5.23 -1.02
CA ARG A 79 14.33 6.12 -0.58
C ARG A 79 14.43 6.26 0.93
N LYS A 80 14.37 5.16 1.69
CA LYS A 80 14.69 5.20 3.13
C LYS A 80 15.70 4.15 3.61
N GLN A 81 16.14 3.25 2.73
CA GLN A 81 17.22 2.31 3.05
C GLN A 81 18.59 2.78 2.50
N ALA A 82 18.64 3.45 1.35
CA ALA A 82 19.90 3.89 0.76
C ALA A 82 20.61 5.07 1.48
N GLU A 83 19.91 5.85 2.30
CA GLU A 83 20.50 7.04 2.95
C GLU A 83 21.23 6.69 4.26
N GLN A 84 20.89 5.57 4.92
CA GLN A 84 21.60 5.12 6.11
C GLN A 84 22.95 4.46 5.77
N GLU A 85 23.08 3.80 4.62
CA GLU A 85 24.36 3.21 4.18
C GLU A 85 25.35 4.25 3.65
N ALA A 86 24.88 5.32 2.98
CA ALA A 86 25.76 6.38 2.49
C ALA A 86 26.43 7.19 3.61
N LYS A 87 25.77 7.30 4.79
CA LYS A 87 26.33 8.03 5.92
C LYS A 87 27.35 7.19 6.71
N ALA A 88 27.19 5.86 6.75
CA ALA A 88 28.14 4.95 7.38
C ALA A 88 29.46 4.82 6.62
N LEU A 89 29.43 4.91 5.28
CA LEU A 89 30.64 4.93 4.45
C LEU A 89 31.41 6.26 4.55
N ARG A 90 30.72 7.39 4.80
CA ARG A 90 31.39 8.68 4.95
C ARG A 90 32.15 8.80 6.27
N SER A 91 31.61 8.28 7.37
CA SER A 91 32.30 8.33 8.67
C SER A 91 33.60 7.51 8.68
N GLN A 92 33.64 6.37 7.99
CA GLN A 92 34.87 5.56 7.88
C GLN A 92 35.98 6.23 7.06
N ARG A 93 35.67 7.09 6.09
CA ARG A 93 36.71 7.81 5.33
C ARG A 93 37.31 9.01 6.06
N PHE A 94 36.63 9.56 7.07
CA PHE A 94 37.14 10.70 7.83
C PHE A 94 37.92 10.29 9.09
N ASP A 95 37.75 9.07 9.57
CA ASP A 95 38.50 8.54 10.71
C ASP A 95 39.97 8.23 10.35
N TYR A 96 40.23 7.82 9.11
CA TYR A 96 41.59 7.49 8.66
C TYR A 96 42.44 8.70 8.23
N LEU A 97 41.93 9.93 8.32
CA LEU A 97 42.64 11.16 7.92
C LEU A 97 43.04 12.04 9.13
N LEU A 98 42.72 11.63 10.36
CA LEU A 98 42.99 12.41 11.58
C LEU A 98 44.10 11.82 12.46
N ASP A 99 44.70 10.70 12.05
CA ASP A 99 45.85 10.07 12.70
C ASP A 99 47.14 10.27 11.88
N GLU A 100 47.55 11.53 11.67
CA GLU A 100 48.94 11.89 11.36
C GLU A 100 49.30 13.20 12.12
N ASP A 101 49.60 13.05 13.41
CA ASP A 101 50.59 13.87 14.15
C ASP A 101 51.60 12.92 14.81
#